data_AF-A0A423UFD5-F1
#
_entry.id   AF-A0A423UFD5-F1
#
_cell.length_a   1.000
_cell.length_b   1.000
_cell.length_c   1.000
_cell.angle_alpha   90.00
_cell.angle_beta   90.00
_cell.angle_gamma   90.00
#
_symmetry.space_group_name_H-M   'P 1'
#
loop_
_entity.id
_entity.type
_entity.pdbx_description
1 polymer ?
#
loop_
_entity_poly.entity_id
_entity_poly.type
_entity_poly.pdbx_seq_one_letter_code
_entity_poly.pdbx_strand_id
1 'polypeptide(L)'
;MAHDDGRSTPPTLPFDEHDDAFTGDAVQGELFATGPNEHVSRGYRGTIASKVAGITYRQLDYWARKQIVEPSITPSHGSGSRRLYSFKDVVVLAVSKRLLDAGVNLQNVTTAIGFLMQYDTEELERVTIMSDGNEVHQCIDPQQIVDYVKSGRAMFSVSVDALWRRVHDDLEHEDYVDLTATGSATVPGRPIDELTEARLRLKLDAQRASRRHA
;
A
#
# COMPACT_ATOMS: atom_id res chain seq x y z
N MET A 1 -31.15 54.65 32.74
CA MET A 1 -30.95 53.92 31.46
C MET A 1 -29.75 54.58 30.79
N ALA A 2 -28.52 54.10 30.97
CA ALA A 2 -27.95 52.85 30.40
C ALA A 2 -27.99 52.94 28.87
N HIS A 3 -26.92 52.88 28.08
CA HIS A 3 -25.61 52.21 28.14
C HIS A 3 -24.58 53.11 27.41
N ASP A 4 -23.38 53.40 27.90
CA ASP A 4 -22.14 52.58 28.00
C ASP A 4 -21.65 52.00 26.65
N ASP A 5 -20.92 52.83 25.89
CA ASP A 5 -20.18 52.45 24.68
C ASP A 5 -18.85 51.78 25.06
N GLY A 6 -18.89 50.47 25.26
CA GLY A 6 -17.72 49.63 25.47
C GLY A 6 -16.82 49.55 24.24
N ARG A 7 -15.88 50.49 24.10
CA ARG A 7 -14.70 50.34 23.23
C ARG A 7 -13.84 49.19 23.76
N SER A 8 -13.95 48.02 23.14
CA SER A 8 -13.01 46.92 23.37
C SER A 8 -11.66 47.25 22.71
N THR A 9 -10.71 47.69 23.53
CA THR A 9 -9.28 47.67 23.19
C THR A 9 -8.78 46.23 23.17
N PRO A 10 -8.00 45.80 22.16
CA PRO A 10 -7.37 44.49 22.19
C PRO A 10 -6.27 44.47 23.28
N PRO A 11 -6.08 43.37 24.03
CA PRO A 11 -5.00 43.30 25.00
C PRO A 11 -3.64 43.21 24.29
N THR A 12 -2.80 44.20 24.56
CA THR A 12 -1.36 44.17 24.26
C THR A 12 -0.70 43.17 25.21
N LEU A 13 -0.29 42.01 24.70
CA LEU A 13 0.57 41.10 25.44
C LEU A 13 2.02 41.63 25.39
N PRO A 14 2.74 41.64 26.51
CA PRO A 14 4.13 42.06 26.54
C PRO A 14 5.01 41.08 25.74
N PHE A 15 5.93 41.65 24.97
CA PHE A 15 7.03 40.94 24.34
C PHE A 15 8.03 40.55 25.44
N ASP A 16 8.12 39.27 25.76
CA ASP A 16 9.30 38.72 26.42
C ASP A 16 10.27 38.23 25.33
N GLU A 17 11.31 39.02 25.10
CA GLU A 17 12.55 38.56 24.49
C GLU A 17 13.29 37.69 25.53
N HIS A 18 13.29 36.39 25.31
CA HIS A 18 14.33 35.51 25.84
C HIS A 18 14.96 34.73 24.69
N ASP A 19 16.05 35.31 24.18
CA ASP A 19 17.15 34.55 23.61
C ASP A 19 17.69 33.62 24.71
N ASP A 20 17.66 32.30 24.46
CA ASP A 20 18.82 31.44 24.68
C ASP A 20 18.61 30.06 24.05
N ALA A 21 19.42 29.83 23.03
CA ALA A 21 19.89 28.58 22.46
C ALA A 21 19.41 27.25 23.10
N PHE A 22 18.61 26.50 22.33
CA PHE A 22 18.72 25.03 22.30
C PHE A 22 18.83 24.56 20.85
N THR A 23 20.08 24.37 20.44
CA THR A 23 20.43 23.51 19.31
C THR A 23 20.29 22.08 19.83
N GLY A 24 19.34 21.30 19.31
CA GLY A 24 19.16 19.93 19.78
C GLY A 24 17.92 19.27 19.22
N ASP A 25 18.11 18.63 18.06
CA ASP A 25 17.34 17.48 17.59
C ASP A 25 15.86 17.73 17.25
N ALA A 26 15.64 18.37 16.10
CA ALA A 26 14.39 18.18 15.37
C ALA A 26 14.36 16.74 14.83
N VAL A 27 13.96 15.79 15.67
CA VAL A 27 13.58 14.45 15.22
C VAL A 27 12.31 14.61 14.39
N GLN A 28 12.47 14.63 13.08
CA GLN A 28 11.37 14.62 12.12
C GLN A 28 10.57 13.33 12.33
N GLY A 29 9.50 13.42 13.12
CA GLY A 29 8.59 12.31 13.39
C GLY A 29 7.99 11.77 12.09
N GLU A 30 8.05 10.44 11.93
CA GLU A 30 7.41 9.72 10.85
C GLU A 30 5.90 10.01 10.83
N LEU A 31 5.43 10.74 9.82
CA LEU A 31 4.05 11.22 9.78
C LEU A 31 3.06 10.18 9.24
N PHE A 32 3.51 9.02 8.75
CA PHE A 32 2.62 7.95 8.26
C PHE A 32 3.24 6.55 8.45
N ALA A 33 3.15 5.98 9.64
CA ALA A 33 3.21 4.52 9.81
C ALA A 33 1.78 4.03 10.05
N THR A 34 1.15 3.41 9.06
CA THR A 34 -0.19 2.81 9.24
C THR A 34 -0.26 1.47 8.53
N GLY A 35 0.36 0.49 9.16
CA GLY A 35 0.34 -0.92 8.80
C GLY A 35 1.46 -1.65 9.55
N PRO A 36 1.35 -2.97 9.78
CA PRO A 36 2.48 -3.74 10.28
C PRO A 36 3.69 -3.47 9.39
N ASN A 37 4.78 -3.02 10.00
CA ASN A 37 6.03 -2.62 9.34
C ASN A 37 6.79 -3.88 8.91
N GLU A 38 6.19 -4.69 8.04
CA GLU A 38 6.92 -5.75 7.38
C GLU A 38 7.90 -5.10 6.40
N HIS A 39 9.20 -5.26 6.65
CA HIS A 39 10.23 -4.76 5.76
C HIS A 39 10.23 -5.56 4.45
N VAL A 40 9.47 -5.07 3.47
CA VAL A 40 9.39 -5.68 2.15
C VAL A 40 10.68 -5.40 1.37
N SER A 41 11.51 -6.42 1.20
CA SER A 41 12.81 -6.33 0.51
C SER A 41 12.72 -6.55 -1.01
N ARG A 42 11.67 -7.24 -1.49
CA ARG A 42 11.47 -7.59 -2.90
C ARG A 42 10.10 -7.15 -3.40
N GLY A 43 10.06 -6.56 -4.59
CA GLY A 43 8.83 -6.19 -5.29
C GLY A 43 8.68 -6.88 -6.64
N TYR A 44 7.52 -7.44 -6.92
CA TYR A 44 7.24 -8.20 -8.13
C TYR A 44 6.35 -7.40 -9.09
N ARG A 45 6.72 -7.40 -10.38
CA ARG A 45 5.90 -6.77 -11.43
C ARG A 45 4.61 -7.54 -11.63
N GLY A 46 3.56 -6.84 -12.07
CA GLY A 46 2.24 -7.48 -12.30
C GLY A 46 2.27 -8.69 -13.26
N THR A 47 3.19 -8.74 -14.23
CA THR A 47 3.37 -9.90 -15.10
C THR A 47 3.81 -11.15 -14.33
N ILE A 48 4.72 -11.00 -13.36
CA ILE A 48 5.23 -12.07 -12.51
C ILE A 48 4.19 -12.43 -11.45
N ALA A 49 3.63 -11.42 -10.78
CA ALA A 49 2.58 -11.62 -9.79
C ALA A 49 1.38 -12.39 -10.35
N SER A 50 0.89 -12.01 -11.55
CA SER A 50 -0.22 -12.72 -12.20
C SER A 50 0.14 -14.15 -12.60
N LYS A 51 1.34 -14.35 -13.17
CA LYS A 51 1.87 -15.68 -13.52
C LYS A 51 1.90 -16.62 -12.31
N VAL A 52 2.55 -16.20 -11.22
CA VAL A 52 2.73 -17.04 -10.02
C VAL A 52 1.43 -17.25 -9.24
N ALA A 53 0.57 -16.23 -9.17
CA ALA A 53 -0.75 -16.37 -8.57
C ALA A 53 -1.69 -17.27 -9.41
N GLY A 54 -1.34 -17.57 -10.66
CA GLY A 54 -2.15 -18.37 -11.57
C GLY A 54 -3.39 -17.64 -12.07
N ILE A 55 -3.34 -16.31 -12.16
CA ILE A 55 -4.41 -15.46 -12.72
C ILE A 55 -3.95 -14.84 -14.03
N THR A 56 -4.90 -14.44 -14.86
CA THR A 56 -4.58 -13.63 -16.04
C THR A 56 -4.16 -12.22 -15.62
N TYR A 57 -3.29 -11.59 -16.41
CA TYR A 57 -2.94 -10.18 -16.20
C TYR A 57 -4.16 -9.25 -16.21
N ARG A 58 -5.20 -9.60 -17.00
CA ARG A 58 -6.46 -8.86 -17.05
C ARG A 58 -7.26 -8.96 -15.75
N GLN A 59 -7.28 -10.14 -15.11
CA GLN A 59 -7.89 -10.30 -13.78
C GLN A 59 -7.16 -9.45 -12.74
N LEU A 60 -5.82 -9.50 -12.73
CA LEU A 60 -5.01 -8.68 -11.84
C LEU A 60 -5.30 -7.19 -12.02
N ASP A 61 -5.30 -6.70 -13.26
CA ASP A 61 -5.55 -5.29 -13.55
C ASP A 61 -6.99 -4.87 -13.22
N TYR A 62 -7.97 -5.75 -13.45
CA TYR A 62 -9.35 -5.51 -13.03
C TYR A 62 -9.47 -5.41 -11.50
N TRP A 63 -8.85 -6.33 -10.75
CA TRP A 63 -8.89 -6.33 -9.28
C TRP A 63 -8.20 -5.10 -8.70
N ALA A 64 -7.05 -4.70 -9.23
CA ALA A 64 -6.35 -3.49 -8.80
C ALA A 64 -7.18 -2.23 -9.08
N ARG A 65 -7.82 -2.14 -10.26
CA ARG A 65 -8.69 -0.99 -10.62
C ARG A 65 -9.98 -0.94 -9.81
N LYS A 66 -10.46 -2.08 -9.32
CA LYS A 66 -11.64 -2.17 -8.45
C LYS A 66 -11.30 -2.20 -6.96
N GLN A 67 -10.03 -2.01 -6.60
CA GLN A 67 -9.56 -1.98 -5.21
C GLN A 67 -9.90 -3.26 -4.42
N ILE A 68 -9.98 -4.40 -5.13
CA ILE A 68 -10.25 -5.70 -4.52
C ILE A 68 -8.95 -6.25 -3.93
N VAL A 69 -7.87 -6.20 -4.72
CA VAL A 69 -6.50 -6.47 -4.28
C VAL A 69 -5.61 -5.40 -4.89
N GLU A 70 -5.05 -4.55 -4.04
CA GLU A 70 -4.12 -3.49 -4.44
C GLU A 70 -2.67 -3.92 -4.20
N PRO A 71 -1.72 -3.48 -5.05
CA PRO A 71 -0.29 -3.66 -4.78
C PRO A 71 0.11 -2.89 -3.52
N SER A 72 0.74 -3.55 -2.55
CA SER A 72 1.09 -2.94 -1.28
C SER A 72 2.38 -2.11 -1.29
N ILE A 73 3.32 -2.37 -2.21
CA ILE A 73 4.60 -1.64 -2.28
C ILE A 73 4.45 -0.32 -3.05
N THR A 74 3.89 -0.38 -4.24
CA THR A 74 3.74 0.81 -5.09
C THR A 74 2.32 0.86 -5.65
N PRO A 75 1.38 1.47 -4.89
CA PRO A 75 0.08 1.83 -5.41
C PRO A 75 0.24 2.84 -6.55
N SER A 76 -0.64 2.76 -7.56
CA SER A 76 -0.49 3.51 -8.80
C SER A 76 -0.81 4.99 -8.61
N HIS A 77 0.20 5.82 -8.33
CA HIS A 77 0.03 7.28 -8.18
C HIS A 77 0.90 8.07 -9.18
N GLY A 78 0.68 7.89 -10.48
CA GLY A 78 1.24 8.79 -11.50
C GLY A 78 1.63 8.16 -12.84
N SER A 79 1.86 9.02 -13.83
CA SER A 79 2.31 8.68 -15.19
C SER A 79 3.77 8.21 -15.19
N GLY A 80 4.00 6.97 -14.78
CA GLY A 80 5.33 6.33 -14.82
C GLY A 80 5.60 5.33 -13.70
N SER A 81 4.82 5.38 -12.62
CA SER A 81 4.95 4.43 -11.51
C SER A 81 4.44 3.06 -11.93
N ARG A 82 5.28 2.03 -11.80
CA ARG A 82 4.94 0.64 -12.13
C ARG A 82 4.45 -0.03 -10.85
N ARG A 83 3.28 -0.68 -10.92
CA ARG A 83 2.75 -1.50 -9.80
C ARG A 83 3.76 -2.55 -9.38
N LEU A 84 4.10 -2.56 -8.11
CA LEU A 84 4.93 -3.57 -7.46
C LEU A 84 4.12 -4.27 -6.39
N TYR A 85 4.06 -5.58 -6.48
CA TYR A 85 3.34 -6.46 -5.57
C TYR A 85 4.34 -7.08 -4.60
N SER A 86 4.00 -7.08 -3.32
CA SER A 86 4.77 -7.80 -2.29
C SER A 86 4.58 -9.30 -2.44
N PHE A 87 5.41 -10.09 -1.76
CA PHE A 87 5.18 -11.53 -1.63
C PHE A 87 3.79 -11.83 -1.07
N LYS A 88 3.39 -11.12 0.01
CA LYS A 88 2.06 -11.21 0.62
C LYS A 88 0.94 -10.99 -0.40
N ASP A 89 1.06 -9.98 -1.26
CA ASP A 89 0.05 -9.71 -2.28
C ASP A 89 -0.10 -10.91 -3.22
N VAL A 90 1.02 -11.53 -3.65
CA VAL A 90 0.98 -12.69 -4.55
C VAL A 90 0.30 -13.89 -3.87
N VAL A 91 0.54 -14.11 -2.58
CA VAL A 91 -0.18 -15.14 -1.79
C VAL A 91 -1.67 -14.85 -1.73
N VAL A 92 -2.07 -13.60 -1.42
CA VAL A 92 -3.49 -13.20 -1.36
C VAL A 92 -4.17 -13.36 -2.73
N LEU A 93 -3.49 -13.00 -3.82
CA LEU A 93 -3.98 -13.21 -5.19
C LEU A 93 -4.20 -14.70 -5.48
N ALA A 94 -3.27 -15.56 -5.07
CA ALA A 94 -3.37 -17.01 -5.25
C ALA A 94 -4.52 -17.62 -4.44
N VAL A 95 -4.73 -17.19 -3.19
CA VAL A 95 -5.86 -17.63 -2.36
C VAL A 95 -7.17 -17.19 -2.99
N SER A 96 -7.26 -15.93 -3.41
CA SER A 96 -8.45 -15.36 -4.08
C SER A 96 -8.81 -16.15 -5.33
N LYS A 97 -7.80 -16.52 -6.13
CA LYS A 97 -7.96 -17.38 -7.31
C LYS A 97 -8.51 -18.76 -6.95
N ARG A 98 -8.00 -19.43 -5.91
CA ARG A 98 -8.50 -20.74 -5.48
C ARG A 98 -9.94 -20.69 -4.98
N LEU A 99 -10.32 -19.65 -4.26
CA LEU A 99 -11.70 -19.45 -3.82
C LEU A 99 -12.64 -19.26 -5.00
N LEU A 100 -12.26 -18.42 -5.97
CA LEU A 100 -13.07 -18.19 -7.18
C LEU A 100 -13.20 -19.44 -8.06
N ASP A 101 -12.12 -20.20 -8.24
CA ASP A 101 -12.13 -21.46 -8.99
C ASP A 101 -13.08 -22.50 -8.38
N ALA A 102 -13.26 -22.46 -7.05
CA ALA A 102 -14.18 -23.31 -6.33
C ALA A 102 -15.64 -22.81 -6.34
N GLY A 103 -15.91 -21.68 -7.00
CA GLY A 103 -17.23 -21.08 -7.11
C GLY A 103 -17.63 -20.21 -5.91
N VAL A 104 -16.69 -19.86 -5.03
CA VAL A 104 -16.96 -18.88 -3.96
C VAL A 104 -17.25 -17.52 -4.60
N ASN A 105 -18.33 -16.88 -4.16
CA ASN A 105 -18.74 -15.58 -4.71
C ASN A 105 -17.72 -14.46 -4.37
N LEU A 106 -17.74 -13.38 -5.15
CA LEU A 106 -16.78 -12.28 -5.01
C LEU A 106 -16.88 -11.55 -3.66
N GLN A 107 -18.07 -11.51 -3.04
CA GLN A 107 -18.25 -10.89 -1.73
C GLN A 107 -17.45 -11.65 -0.67
N ASN A 108 -17.57 -12.98 -0.63
CA ASN A 108 -16.84 -13.84 0.30
C ASN A 108 -15.34 -13.88 0.01
N VAL A 109 -14.94 -13.75 -1.26
CA VAL A 109 -13.52 -13.57 -1.61
C VAL A 109 -12.97 -12.27 -1.04
N THR A 110 -13.72 -11.16 -1.16
CA THR A 110 -13.34 -9.88 -0.56
C THR A 110 -13.24 -9.97 0.97
N THR A 111 -14.18 -10.65 1.62
CA THR A 111 -14.12 -10.91 3.07
C THR A 111 -12.88 -11.73 3.45
N ALA A 112 -12.56 -12.78 2.68
CA ALA A 112 -11.36 -13.58 2.90
C ALA A 112 -10.08 -12.75 2.76
N ILE A 113 -10.00 -11.88 1.75
CA ILE A 113 -8.88 -10.94 1.58
C ILE A 113 -8.75 -10.07 2.83
N GLY A 114 -9.86 -9.55 3.36
CA GLY A 114 -9.89 -8.77 4.60
C GLY A 114 -9.26 -9.52 5.78
N PHE A 115 -9.54 -10.81 5.93
CA PHE A 115 -8.91 -11.66 6.95
C PHE A 115 -7.40 -11.80 6.72
N LEU A 116 -6.98 -12.12 5.50
CA LEU A 116 -5.55 -12.32 5.18
C LEU A 116 -4.72 -11.06 5.37
N MET A 117 -5.31 -9.88 5.14
CA MET A 117 -4.60 -8.61 5.32
C MET A 117 -4.25 -8.31 6.77
N GLN A 118 -4.95 -8.90 7.74
CA GLN A 118 -4.71 -8.71 9.18
C GLN A 118 -3.47 -9.45 9.70
N TYR A 119 -2.93 -10.40 8.94
CA TYR A 119 -1.79 -11.23 9.34
C TYR A 119 -0.50 -10.76 8.71
N ASP A 120 0.62 -10.90 9.41
CA ASP A 120 1.94 -10.74 8.80
C ASP A 120 2.23 -11.90 7.83
N THR A 121 3.18 -11.73 6.91
CA THR A 121 3.48 -12.74 5.89
C THR A 121 3.78 -14.13 6.46
N GLU A 122 4.52 -14.22 7.57
CA GLU A 122 4.87 -15.48 8.21
C GLU A 122 3.67 -16.14 8.91
N GLU A 123 2.72 -15.35 9.40
CA GLU A 123 1.54 -15.86 10.10
C GLU A 123 0.55 -16.53 9.13
N LEU A 124 0.59 -16.14 7.85
CA LEU A 124 -0.25 -16.73 6.79
C LEU A 124 -0.04 -18.24 6.63
N GLU A 125 1.13 -18.78 6.97
CA GLU A 125 1.41 -20.22 6.95
C GLU A 125 0.51 -21.04 7.89
N ARG A 126 -0.16 -20.40 8.84
CA ARG A 126 -1.05 -21.08 9.79
C ARG A 126 -2.52 -20.93 9.46
N VAL A 127 -2.84 -20.14 8.44
CA VAL A 127 -4.21 -19.78 8.11
C VAL A 127 -4.81 -20.79 7.13
N THR A 128 -6.04 -21.18 7.38
CA THR A 128 -6.91 -21.87 6.42
C THR A 128 -8.17 -21.02 6.23
N ILE A 129 -8.51 -20.72 4.98
CA ILE A 129 -9.77 -20.07 4.65
C ILE A 129 -10.81 -21.14 4.34
N MET A 130 -11.96 -21.08 5.01
CA MET A 130 -13.07 -22.01 4.81
C MET A 130 -14.32 -21.26 4.38
N SER A 131 -15.10 -21.82 3.45
CA SER A 131 -16.39 -21.27 3.03
C SER A 131 -17.41 -22.36 2.78
N ASP A 132 -18.67 -22.10 3.11
CA ASP A 132 -19.82 -22.94 2.78
C ASP A 132 -20.66 -22.36 1.62
N GLY A 133 -20.12 -21.35 0.92
CA GLY A 133 -20.81 -20.62 -0.15
C GLY A 133 -21.61 -19.41 0.34
N ASN A 134 -22.07 -19.41 1.59
CA ASN A 134 -22.78 -18.28 2.20
C ASN A 134 -21.83 -17.42 3.04
N GLU A 135 -21.05 -18.05 3.91
CA GLU A 135 -20.10 -17.40 4.80
C GLU A 135 -18.67 -17.83 4.48
N VAL A 136 -17.72 -17.05 5.00
CA VAL A 136 -16.31 -17.37 4.98
C VAL A 136 -15.71 -17.18 6.37
N HIS A 137 -14.81 -18.08 6.74
CA HIS A 137 -14.17 -18.11 8.05
C HIS A 137 -12.67 -18.30 7.88
N GLN A 138 -11.89 -17.63 8.72
CA GLN A 138 -10.48 -17.95 8.92
C GLN A 138 -10.36 -18.98 10.05
N CYS A 139 -9.54 -20.00 9.85
CA CYS A 139 -9.22 -20.99 10.87
C CYS A 139 -7.71 -21.10 11.02
N ILE A 140 -7.24 -21.01 12.26
CA ILE A 140 -5.85 -21.30 12.63
C ILE A 140 -5.78 -22.61 13.41
N ASP A 141 -6.81 -22.90 14.21
CA ASP A 141 -6.93 -24.14 14.97
C ASP A 141 -7.64 -25.22 14.14
N PRO A 142 -6.99 -26.36 13.87
CA PRO A 142 -7.62 -27.50 13.19
C PRO A 142 -8.91 -27.99 13.85
N GLN A 143 -9.10 -27.78 15.15
CA GLN A 143 -10.33 -28.20 15.85
C GLN A 143 -11.56 -27.43 15.34
N GLN A 144 -11.41 -26.15 14.98
CA GLN A 144 -12.49 -25.34 14.40
C GLN A 144 -12.98 -25.94 13.07
N ILE A 145 -12.06 -26.45 12.25
CA ILE A 145 -12.36 -27.12 10.98
C ILE A 145 -13.24 -28.35 11.24
N VAL A 146 -12.87 -29.16 12.24
CA VAL A 146 -13.63 -30.36 12.63
C VAL A 146 -15.03 -30.00 13.10
N ASP A 147 -15.18 -28.91 13.86
CA ASP A 147 -16.46 -28.48 14.39
C ASP A 147 -17.41 -28.01 13.27
N TYR A 148 -16.89 -27.29 12.26
CA TYR A 148 -17.66 -26.96 11.06
C TYR A 148 -18.14 -28.22 10.32
N VAL A 149 -17.28 -29.21 10.13
CA VAL A 149 -17.64 -30.45 9.43
C VAL A 149 -18.67 -31.26 10.23
N LYS A 150 -18.52 -31.35 11.55
CA LYS A 150 -19.47 -32.06 12.43
C LYS A 150 -20.87 -31.46 12.43
N SER A 151 -21.00 -30.17 12.10
CA SER A 151 -22.31 -29.52 11.96
C SER A 151 -23.12 -30.01 10.74
N GLY A 152 -22.52 -30.85 9.87
CA GLY A 152 -23.15 -31.36 8.65
C GLY A 152 -23.09 -30.39 7.47
N ARG A 153 -22.43 -29.23 7.63
CA ARG A 153 -22.18 -28.26 6.55
C ARG A 153 -21.17 -28.82 5.55
N ALA A 154 -21.46 -28.65 4.27
CA ALA A 154 -20.46 -28.85 3.22
C ALA A 154 -19.54 -27.63 3.18
N MET A 155 -18.24 -27.85 3.33
CA MET A 155 -17.23 -26.80 3.37
C MET A 155 -16.24 -26.97 2.21
N PHE A 156 -15.89 -25.86 1.57
CA PHE A 156 -14.68 -25.74 0.77
C PHE A 156 -13.59 -25.08 1.61
N SER A 157 -12.36 -25.58 1.55
CA SER A 157 -11.23 -25.00 2.29
C SER A 157 -10.00 -24.79 1.41
N VAL A 158 -9.29 -23.71 1.69
CA VAL A 158 -8.01 -23.36 1.08
C VAL A 158 -6.98 -23.22 2.18
N SER A 159 -6.01 -24.13 2.19
CA SER A 159 -4.81 -24.00 3.02
C SER A 159 -3.96 -22.85 2.46
N VAL A 160 -3.80 -21.78 3.25
CA VAL A 160 -2.95 -20.65 2.85
C VAL A 160 -1.50 -21.07 2.90
N ASP A 161 -1.12 -21.92 3.87
CA ASP A 161 0.18 -22.56 3.99
C ASP A 161 0.71 -23.18 2.69
N ALA A 162 -0.09 -24.07 2.07
CA ALA A 162 0.31 -24.74 0.85
C ALA A 162 0.49 -23.75 -0.32
N LEU A 163 -0.31 -22.69 -0.36
CA LEU A 163 -0.16 -21.64 -1.37
C LEU A 163 1.03 -20.74 -1.09
N TRP A 164 1.29 -20.42 0.18
CA TRP A 164 2.45 -19.65 0.62
C TRP A 164 3.74 -20.33 0.15
N ARG A 165 3.93 -21.63 0.47
CA ARG A 165 5.16 -22.36 0.09
C ARG A 165 5.33 -22.45 -1.41
N ARG A 166 4.25 -22.78 -2.12
CA ARG A 166 4.27 -22.81 -3.58
C ARG A 166 4.63 -21.45 -4.18
N VAL A 167 4.02 -20.38 -3.70
CA VAL A 167 4.31 -19.01 -4.18
C VAL A 167 5.76 -18.62 -3.86
N HIS A 168 6.28 -19.03 -2.70
CA HIS A 168 7.68 -18.83 -2.33
C HIS A 168 8.61 -19.50 -3.34
N ASP A 169 8.45 -20.81 -3.54
CA ASP A 169 9.28 -21.60 -4.45
C ASP A 169 9.19 -21.09 -5.90
N ASP A 170 7.98 -20.73 -6.36
CA ASP A 170 7.75 -20.18 -7.69
C ASP A 170 8.48 -18.82 -7.86
N LEU A 171 8.48 -17.96 -6.84
CA LEU A 171 9.10 -16.62 -6.91
C LEU A 171 10.62 -16.64 -6.75
N GLU A 172 11.21 -17.67 -6.14
CA GLU A 172 12.67 -17.79 -6.03
C GLU A 172 13.37 -17.76 -7.40
N HIS A 173 12.66 -18.16 -8.45
CA HIS A 173 13.17 -18.29 -9.81
C HIS A 173 12.74 -17.14 -10.74
N GLU A 174 12.07 -16.12 -10.20
CA GLU A 174 11.53 -15.01 -10.98
C GLU A 174 12.30 -13.71 -10.73
N ASP A 175 12.28 -12.81 -11.72
CA ASP A 175 12.86 -11.48 -11.58
C ASP A 175 12.12 -10.67 -10.49
N TYR A 176 12.87 -9.89 -9.72
CA TYR A 176 12.30 -8.97 -8.74
C TYR A 176 12.99 -7.61 -8.77
N VAL A 177 12.30 -6.62 -8.24
CA VAL A 177 12.86 -5.30 -7.93
C VAL A 177 13.36 -5.34 -6.49
N ASP A 178 14.67 -5.15 -6.31
CA ASP A 178 15.27 -5.03 -4.98
C ASP A 178 14.92 -3.67 -4.36
N LEU A 179 14.24 -3.70 -3.22
CA LEU A 179 13.80 -2.50 -2.49
C LEU A 179 14.78 -2.11 -1.39
N THR A 180 15.71 -3.00 -1.01
CA THR A 180 16.73 -2.72 0.02
C THR A 180 17.68 -1.61 -0.43
N ALA A 181 18.00 -1.55 -1.72
CA ALA A 181 18.82 -0.49 -2.31
C ALA A 181 18.09 0.86 -2.41
N THR A 182 16.75 0.86 -2.35
CA THR A 182 15.94 2.08 -2.54
C THR A 182 15.70 2.82 -1.22
N GLY A 183 15.90 2.16 -0.07
CA GLY A 183 15.82 2.75 1.27
C GLY A 183 16.97 3.73 1.62
N SER A 184 17.96 3.90 0.74
CA SER A 184 19.04 4.89 0.87
C SER A 184 19.25 5.68 -0.44
N ALA A 185 18.17 5.95 -1.17
CA ALA A 185 18.19 7.01 -2.18
C ALA A 185 17.81 8.34 -1.53
N THR A 186 18.64 8.83 -0.61
CA THR A 186 18.86 10.28 -0.56
C THR A 186 19.37 10.61 -1.96
N VAL A 187 18.50 11.13 -2.83
CA VAL A 187 18.90 11.59 -4.17
C VAL A 187 20.10 12.50 -3.97
N PRO A 188 21.33 12.13 -4.37
CA PRO A 188 22.42 13.07 -4.38
C PRO A 188 22.03 14.09 -5.44
N GLY A 189 21.88 15.34 -5.01
CA GLY A 189 21.24 16.40 -5.77
C GLY A 189 21.62 16.40 -7.25
N ARG A 190 20.60 16.28 -8.10
CA ARG A 190 20.53 17.14 -9.27
C ARG A 190 19.58 18.27 -8.91
N PRO A 191 20.04 19.54 -8.90
CA PRO A 191 19.15 20.65 -8.63
C PRO A 191 18.05 20.66 -9.70
N ILE A 192 16.80 20.52 -9.27
CA ILE A 192 15.61 20.82 -10.09
C ILE A 192 15.67 22.28 -10.60
N ASP A 193 16.52 23.10 -9.99
CA ASP A 193 16.80 24.49 -10.36
C ASP A 193 17.31 24.65 -11.79
N GLU A 194 18.17 23.80 -12.34
CA GLU A 194 18.77 24.10 -13.67
C GLU A 194 17.73 24.11 -14.82
N LEU A 195 16.76 23.19 -14.79
CA LEU A 195 15.68 23.13 -15.78
C LEU A 195 14.61 24.21 -15.54
N THR A 196 14.44 24.62 -14.29
CA THR A 196 13.49 25.67 -13.89
C THR A 196 14.04 27.05 -14.24
N GLU A 197 15.33 27.31 -13.96
CA GLU A 197 16.07 28.49 -14.37
C GLU A 197 16.16 28.62 -15.89
N ALA A 198 16.43 27.52 -16.61
CA ALA A 198 16.48 27.53 -18.07
C ALA A 198 15.12 27.92 -18.69
N ARG A 199 14.01 27.41 -18.11
CA ARG A 199 12.65 27.79 -18.52
C ARG A 199 12.32 29.24 -18.15
N LEU A 200 12.79 29.73 -17.01
CA LEU A 200 12.58 31.11 -16.58
C LEU A 200 13.34 32.10 -17.47
N ARG A 201 14.59 31.79 -17.85
CA ARG A 201 15.39 32.61 -18.78
C ARG A 201 14.76 32.70 -20.16
N LEU A 202 14.36 31.58 -20.75
CA LEU A 202 13.66 31.56 -22.04
C LEU A 202 12.36 32.40 -22.01
N LYS A 203 11.63 32.36 -20.89
CA LYS A 203 10.39 33.12 -20.74
C LYS A 203 10.63 34.62 -20.58
N LEU A 204 11.70 35.02 -19.88
CA LEU A 204 12.09 36.43 -19.70
C LEU A 204 12.64 37.07 -20.98
N ASP A 205 13.41 36.32 -21.76
CA ASP A 205 13.94 36.81 -23.04
C ASP A 205 12.83 36.99 -24.09
N ALA A 206 11.87 36.06 -24.13
CA ALA A 206 10.67 36.20 -24.97
C ALA A 206 9.82 37.44 -24.58
N GLN A 207 9.68 37.74 -23.28
CA GLN A 207 8.96 38.94 -22.82
C GLN A 207 9.70 40.24 -23.11
N ARG A 208 11.04 40.24 -23.07
CA ARG A 208 11.87 41.41 -23.41
C ARG A 208 11.86 41.71 -24.91
N ALA A 209 11.81 40.68 -25.75
CA ALA A 209 11.66 40.84 -27.21
C ALA A 209 10.31 41.46 -27.59
N SER A 210 9.21 41.06 -26.93
CA SER A 210 7.88 41.62 -27.18
C SER A 210 7.69 43.06 -26.71
N ARG A 211 8.55 43.59 -25.83
CA ARG A 211 8.50 44.98 -25.35
C ARG A 211 9.35 45.97 -26.16
N ARG A 212 10.22 45.50 -27.06
CA ARG A 212 11.04 46.38 -27.92
C ARG A 212 10.40 46.68 -29.28
N HIS A 213 9.24 46.08 -29.57
CA HIS A 213 8.49 46.26 -30.83
C HIS A 213 7.07 46.82 -30.62
N ALA A 214 6.80 47.43 -29.47
CA ALA A 214 5.64 48.30 -29.22
C ALA A 214 6.15 49.72 -28.98
#